data_AF-A0A1M7YFJ4-F1
#
_entry.id   AF-A0A1M7YFJ4-F1
#
_cell.length_a   1.000
_cell.length_b   1.000
_cell.length_c   1.000
_cell.angle_alpha   90.00
_cell.angle_beta   90.00
_cell.angle_gamma   90.00
#
_symmetry.space_group_name_H-M   'P 1'
#
loop_
_entity.id
_entity.type
_entity.pdbx_description
1 polymer ?
#
loop_
_entity_poly.entity_id
_entity_poly.type
_entity_poly.pdbx_seq_one_letter_code
_entity_poly.pdbx_strand_id
1 'polypeptide(L)'
;MKPRTIVIMIFLTGMLAGCAGVDQDPRSGGLLGGISGLSSGSYENRVKEREARLEQLRATQRQLDAETGQLEEQKSAAYAKVAKDQAEVNAMQSEIAQLEKKSKALAAQQGTDQQRVAELDKRVKALKSKMGQQASDLDALEGSGLGDADVDLRRKQLEKQRDALAREYDLLMKMQMELVQ
;
A
#
# COMPACT_ATOMS: atom_id res chain seq x y z
N MET A 1 52.59 -1.16 75.07
CA MET A 1 53.71 -2.11 75.26
C MET A 1 53.24 -3.51 74.83
N LYS A 2 54.07 -4.19 74.04
CA LYS A 2 54.06 -5.65 73.72
C LYS A 2 53.77 -6.49 74.98
N PRO A 3 53.24 -7.73 74.90
CA PRO A 3 53.84 -8.79 74.05
C PRO A 3 52.89 -9.87 73.48
N ARG A 4 53.52 -10.72 72.64
CA ARG A 4 53.16 -12.11 72.25
C ARG A 4 53.04 -12.37 70.73
N THR A 5 54.02 -11.86 69.99
CA THR A 5 54.91 -12.74 69.19
C THR A 5 55.34 -13.96 70.02
N ILE A 6 54.89 -15.18 69.68
CA ILE A 6 55.56 -16.48 69.98
C ILE A 6 54.79 -17.73 69.46
N VAL A 7 53.56 -17.63 68.94
CA VAL A 7 52.85 -18.83 68.42
C VAL A 7 52.82 -18.92 66.88
N ILE A 8 53.33 -17.92 66.17
CA ILE A 8 53.36 -17.86 64.69
C ILE A 8 54.52 -18.69 64.06
N MET A 9 55.37 -19.37 64.87
CA MET A 9 56.65 -19.90 64.38
C MET A 9 56.89 -21.41 64.62
N ILE A 10 55.86 -22.26 64.75
CA ILE A 10 56.02 -23.74 64.87
C ILE A 10 55.04 -24.57 63.98
N PHE A 11 54.30 -23.95 63.07
CA PHE A 11 53.52 -24.71 62.05
C PHE A 11 53.86 -24.28 60.61
N LEU A 12 55.10 -23.80 60.42
CA LEU A 12 55.69 -23.44 59.13
C LEU A 12 56.70 -24.51 58.64
N THR A 13 56.62 -25.74 59.16
CA THR A 13 57.56 -26.85 58.87
C THR A 13 56.85 -28.11 58.35
N GLY A 14 55.58 -27.99 57.94
CA GLY A 14 54.78 -29.06 57.31
C GLY A 14 54.44 -28.81 55.84
N MET A 15 55.00 -27.76 55.22
CA MET A 15 55.05 -27.66 53.76
C MET A 15 56.27 -28.45 53.28
N LEU A 16 56.09 -29.67 52.75
CA LEU A 16 57.00 -30.28 51.74
C LEU A 16 56.58 -31.68 51.22
N ALA A 17 55.38 -32.19 51.49
CA ALA A 17 54.94 -33.50 50.95
C ALA A 17 53.59 -33.43 50.20
N GLY A 18 53.40 -32.43 49.32
CA GLY A 18 52.14 -32.29 48.59
C GLY A 18 52.19 -31.61 47.23
N CYS A 19 53.34 -31.10 46.77
CA CYS A 19 53.50 -30.60 45.41
C CYS A 19 53.93 -31.73 44.46
N ALA A 20 53.11 -32.78 44.38
CA ALA A 20 53.06 -33.61 43.20
C ALA A 20 51.74 -33.27 42.48
N GLY A 21 51.65 -32.02 42.01
CA GLY A 21 50.83 -31.74 40.84
C GLY A 21 51.47 -32.48 39.69
N VAL A 22 51.22 -33.79 39.63
CA VAL A 22 51.55 -34.61 38.47
C VAL A 22 50.82 -33.93 37.34
N ASP A 23 51.57 -33.24 36.51
CA ASP A 23 51.11 -32.82 35.20
C ASP A 23 50.80 -34.12 34.46
N GLN A 24 49.55 -34.56 34.53
CA GLN A 24 49.07 -35.84 34.00
C GLN A 24 48.92 -35.76 32.47
N ASP A 25 49.79 -34.99 31.83
CA ASP A 25 49.98 -35.04 30.39
C ASP A 25 50.92 -36.23 30.08
N PRO A 26 50.40 -37.35 29.54
CA PRO A 26 51.21 -38.50 29.17
C PRO A 26 52.24 -38.17 28.06
N ARG A 27 52.17 -36.98 27.45
CA ARG A 27 53.18 -36.48 26.50
C ARG A 27 54.37 -35.79 27.19
N SER A 28 54.23 -35.32 28.43
CA SER A 28 55.31 -34.69 29.21
C SER A 28 55.95 -35.65 30.23
N GLY A 29 55.26 -36.74 30.62
CA GLY A 29 55.71 -37.69 31.66
C GLY A 29 56.52 -38.92 31.22
N GLY A 30 56.85 -39.08 29.93
CA GLY A 30 57.58 -40.24 29.40
C GLY A 30 56.90 -41.60 29.67
N LEU A 31 57.64 -42.71 29.49
CA LEU A 31 57.10 -44.08 29.57
C LEU A 31 56.41 -44.37 30.93
N LEU A 32 56.93 -43.86 32.04
CA LEU A 32 56.39 -44.07 33.40
C LEU A 32 55.10 -43.29 33.67
N GLY A 33 54.95 -42.09 33.08
CA GLY A 33 53.69 -41.32 33.11
C GLY A 33 52.58 -42.00 32.31
N GLY A 34 52.92 -42.66 31.20
CA GLY A 34 51.98 -43.47 30.41
C GLY A 34 51.40 -44.66 31.17
N ILE A 35 52.22 -45.41 31.91
CA ILE A 35 51.78 -46.60 32.66
C ILE A 35 50.95 -46.20 33.90
N SER A 36 51.32 -45.09 34.55
CA SER A 36 50.56 -44.51 35.67
C SER A 36 49.22 -43.90 35.20
N GLY A 37 49.19 -43.34 33.99
CA GLY A 37 47.98 -42.83 33.35
C GLY A 37 46.98 -43.91 32.93
N LEU A 38 47.48 -45.10 32.56
CA LEU A 38 46.67 -46.30 32.30
C LEU A 38 46.11 -46.91 33.59
N SER A 39 46.89 -46.95 34.66
CA SER A 39 46.46 -47.44 35.99
C SER A 39 45.42 -46.52 36.67
N SER A 40 45.51 -45.20 36.44
CA SER A 40 44.66 -44.19 37.09
C SER A 40 43.35 -43.87 36.34
N GLY A 41 43.08 -44.49 35.19
CA GLY A 41 41.87 -44.22 34.38
C GLY A 41 41.83 -42.84 33.71
N SER A 42 42.95 -42.11 33.70
CA SER A 42 43.04 -40.76 33.12
C SER A 42 42.78 -40.74 31.60
N TYR A 43 43.10 -41.83 30.89
CA TYR A 43 42.82 -41.97 29.46
C TYR A 43 41.32 -42.08 29.19
N GLU A 44 40.62 -43.00 29.87
CA GLU A 44 39.17 -43.18 29.80
C GLU A 44 38.43 -41.87 30.09
N ASN A 45 38.89 -41.10 31.08
CA ASN A 45 38.28 -39.81 31.41
C ASN A 45 38.41 -38.80 30.26
N ARG A 46 39.58 -38.70 29.60
CA ARG A 46 39.75 -37.83 28.42
C ARG A 46 38.94 -38.30 27.22
N VAL A 47 38.83 -39.61 27.02
CA VAL A 47 37.98 -40.19 25.96
C VAL A 47 36.52 -39.80 26.22
N LYS A 48 36.00 -40.02 27.43
CA LYS A 48 34.65 -39.60 27.83
C LYS A 48 34.43 -38.09 27.67
N GLU A 49 35.39 -37.26 28.05
CA GLU A 49 35.28 -35.80 27.90
C GLU A 49 35.23 -35.40 26.42
N ARG A 50 36.01 -36.05 25.55
CA ARG A 50 35.98 -35.81 24.11
C ARG A 50 34.69 -36.31 23.48
N GLU A 51 34.18 -37.46 23.89
CA GLU A 51 32.89 -38.01 23.44
C GLU A 51 31.75 -37.08 23.85
N ALA A 52 31.71 -36.61 25.10
CA ALA A 52 30.73 -35.66 25.59
C ALA A 52 30.80 -34.33 24.82
N ARG A 53 32.00 -33.80 24.57
CA ARG A 53 32.17 -32.61 23.72
C ARG A 53 31.68 -32.85 22.30
N LEU A 54 32.02 -33.97 21.68
CA LEU A 54 31.58 -34.30 20.33
C LEU A 54 30.04 -34.41 20.24
N GLU A 55 29.41 -35.01 21.24
CA GLU A 55 27.96 -35.10 21.33
C GLU A 55 27.31 -33.72 21.49
N GLN A 56 27.87 -32.84 22.33
CA GLN A 56 27.43 -31.46 22.45
C GLN A 56 27.56 -30.71 21.12
N LEU A 57 28.71 -30.79 20.44
CA LEU A 57 28.90 -30.15 19.14
C LEU A 57 27.88 -30.66 18.11
N ARG A 58 27.61 -31.96 18.07
CA ARG A 58 26.59 -32.54 17.19
C ARG A 58 25.18 -32.06 17.52
N ALA A 59 24.87 -31.88 18.80
CA ALA A 59 23.59 -31.30 19.22
C ALA A 59 23.46 -29.84 18.77
N THR A 60 24.50 -29.02 18.97
CA THR A 60 24.53 -27.64 18.49
C THR A 60 24.43 -27.57 16.97
N GLN A 61 25.14 -28.43 16.23
CA GLN A 61 25.05 -28.47 14.76
C GLN A 61 23.61 -28.74 14.30
N ARG A 62 22.94 -29.75 14.88
CA ARG A 62 21.55 -30.06 14.55
C ARG A 62 20.60 -28.89 14.86
N GLN A 63 20.84 -28.17 15.94
CA GLN A 63 20.05 -26.98 16.28
C GLN A 63 20.25 -25.86 15.27
N LEU A 64 21.50 -25.56 14.89
CA LEU A 64 21.82 -24.53 13.90
C LEU A 64 21.30 -24.90 12.51
N ASP A 65 21.36 -26.17 12.11
CA ASP A 65 20.81 -26.64 10.85
C ASP A 65 19.28 -26.45 10.82
N ALA A 66 18.59 -26.75 11.93
CA ALA A 66 17.15 -26.54 12.06
C ALA A 66 16.79 -25.04 12.03
N GLU A 67 17.54 -24.20 12.75
CA GLU A 67 17.35 -22.75 12.76
C GLU A 67 17.58 -22.14 11.38
N THR A 68 18.61 -22.58 10.67
CA THR A 68 18.89 -22.17 9.28
C THR A 68 17.73 -22.54 8.35
N GLY A 69 17.19 -23.76 8.49
CA GLY A 69 16.02 -24.19 7.72
C GLY A 69 14.80 -23.30 7.98
N GLN A 70 14.52 -22.99 9.24
CA GLN A 70 13.41 -22.10 9.63
C GLN A 70 13.61 -20.67 9.10
N LEU A 71 14.81 -20.13 9.18
CA LEU A 71 15.12 -18.79 8.68
C LEU A 71 14.98 -18.71 7.16
N GLU A 72 15.40 -19.73 6.42
CA GLU A 72 15.25 -19.74 4.95
C GLU A 72 13.77 -19.84 4.54
N GLU A 73 12.96 -20.61 5.29
CA GLU A 73 11.50 -20.67 5.08
C GLU A 73 10.83 -19.32 5.36
N GLN A 74 11.16 -18.68 6.49
CA GLN A 74 10.64 -17.35 6.83
C GLN A 74 11.04 -16.30 5.79
N LYS A 75 12.29 -16.35 5.34
CA LYS A 75 12.81 -15.47 4.28
C LYS A 75 12.06 -15.67 2.97
N SER A 76 11.85 -16.93 2.55
CA SER A 76 11.07 -17.26 1.35
C SER A 76 9.63 -16.72 1.44
N ALA A 77 8.97 -16.95 2.58
CA ALA A 77 7.62 -16.44 2.81
C ALA A 77 7.56 -14.90 2.79
N ALA A 78 8.56 -14.23 3.38
CA ALA A 78 8.68 -12.77 3.37
C ALA A 78 8.87 -12.23 1.94
N TYR A 79 9.73 -12.86 1.12
CA TYR A 79 9.89 -12.49 -0.29
C TYR A 79 8.60 -12.65 -1.09
N ALA A 80 7.87 -13.75 -0.89
CA ALA A 80 6.59 -13.98 -1.54
C ALA A 80 5.57 -12.90 -1.15
N LYS A 81 5.53 -12.50 0.12
CA LYS A 81 4.67 -11.42 0.59
C LYS A 81 5.04 -10.08 -0.04
N VAL A 82 6.32 -9.71 -0.03
CA VAL A 82 6.78 -8.45 -0.66
C VAL A 82 6.45 -8.42 -2.15
N ALA A 83 6.63 -9.53 -2.87
CA ALA A 83 6.28 -9.61 -4.29
C ALA A 83 4.78 -9.40 -4.53
N LYS A 84 3.93 -9.99 -3.68
CA LYS A 84 2.47 -9.80 -3.73
C LYS A 84 2.09 -8.35 -3.44
N ASP A 85 2.62 -7.77 -2.36
CA ASP A 85 2.33 -6.40 -1.96
C ASP A 85 2.78 -5.41 -3.06
N GLN A 86 3.93 -5.65 -3.70
CA GLN A 86 4.39 -4.83 -4.83
C GLN A 86 3.45 -4.92 -6.04
N ALA A 87 2.93 -6.11 -6.35
CA ALA A 87 1.96 -6.29 -7.43
C ALA A 87 0.65 -5.55 -7.13
N GLU A 88 0.17 -5.58 -5.89
CA GLU A 88 -1.02 -4.88 -5.44
C GLU A 88 -0.84 -3.36 -5.53
N VAL A 89 0.31 -2.84 -5.09
CA VAL A 89 0.66 -1.41 -5.22
C VAL A 89 0.66 -0.97 -6.68
N ASN A 90 1.24 -1.76 -7.58
CA ASN A 90 1.27 -1.44 -9.00
C ASN A 90 -0.14 -1.45 -9.62
N ALA A 91 -1.01 -2.38 -9.21
CA ALA A 91 -2.39 -2.42 -9.64
C ALA A 91 -3.16 -1.18 -9.16
N MET A 92 -3.05 -0.82 -7.88
CA MET A 92 -3.68 0.39 -7.33
C MET A 92 -3.20 1.66 -8.04
N GLN A 93 -1.91 1.79 -8.35
CA GLN A 93 -1.39 2.93 -9.12
C GLN A 93 -1.99 3.03 -10.52
N SER A 94 -2.18 1.89 -11.21
CA SER A 94 -2.85 1.85 -12.51
C SER A 94 -4.32 2.27 -12.41
N GLU A 95 -5.04 1.81 -11.38
CA GLU A 95 -6.42 2.20 -11.12
C GLU A 95 -6.56 3.70 -10.83
N ILE A 96 -5.69 4.25 -10.00
CA ILE A 96 -5.64 5.70 -9.71
C ILE A 96 -5.45 6.49 -11.01
N ALA A 97 -4.47 6.10 -11.84
CA ALA A 97 -4.23 6.78 -13.11
C ALA A 97 -5.43 6.71 -14.07
N GLN A 98 -6.18 5.60 -14.06
CA GLN A 98 -7.41 5.47 -14.85
C GLN A 98 -8.55 6.34 -14.29
N LEU A 99 -8.72 6.38 -12.97
CA LEU A 99 -9.72 7.21 -12.31
C LEU A 99 -9.45 8.70 -12.52
N GLU A 100 -8.19 9.13 -12.46
CA GLU A 100 -7.79 10.51 -12.79
C GLU A 100 -8.15 10.88 -14.23
N LYS A 101 -7.89 9.99 -15.19
CA LYS A 101 -8.28 10.22 -16.60
C LYS A 101 -9.78 10.33 -16.75
N LYS A 102 -10.56 9.45 -16.10
CA LYS A 102 -12.03 9.51 -16.11
C LYS A 102 -12.54 10.80 -15.48
N SER A 103 -11.99 11.20 -14.34
CA SER A 103 -12.35 12.46 -13.66
C SER A 103 -12.09 13.68 -14.54
N LYS A 104 -10.92 13.76 -15.19
CA LYS A 104 -10.60 14.83 -16.15
C LYS A 104 -11.56 14.85 -17.34
N ALA A 105 -11.90 13.69 -17.88
CA ALA A 105 -12.86 13.58 -18.99
C ALA A 105 -14.26 14.06 -18.57
N LEU A 106 -14.74 13.65 -17.41
CA LEU A 106 -16.03 14.09 -16.86
C LEU A 106 -16.05 15.60 -16.59
N ALA A 107 -14.97 16.16 -16.04
CA ALA A 107 -14.86 17.61 -15.82
C ALA A 107 -14.90 18.40 -17.14
N ALA A 108 -14.22 17.92 -18.19
CA ALA A 108 -14.27 18.53 -19.52
C ALA A 108 -15.67 18.43 -20.16
N GLN A 109 -16.33 17.28 -19.98
CA GLN A 109 -17.70 17.07 -20.44
C GLN A 109 -18.67 18.03 -19.72
N GLN A 110 -18.56 18.15 -18.41
CA GLN A 110 -19.36 19.09 -17.62
C GLN A 110 -19.21 20.54 -18.11
N GLY A 111 -17.98 20.97 -18.41
CA GLY A 111 -17.74 22.30 -18.98
C GLY A 111 -18.42 22.49 -20.34
N THR A 112 -18.39 21.46 -21.18
CA THR A 112 -19.07 21.47 -22.49
C THR A 112 -20.58 21.52 -22.34
N ASP A 113 -21.14 20.74 -21.41
CA ASP A 113 -22.58 20.69 -21.17
C ASP A 113 -23.09 21.99 -20.54
N GLN A 114 -22.31 22.64 -19.67
CA GLN A 114 -22.62 24.00 -19.17
C GLN A 114 -22.69 25.02 -20.32
N GLN A 115 -21.76 24.96 -21.27
CA GLN A 115 -21.81 25.83 -22.46
C GLN A 115 -23.04 25.56 -23.32
N ARG A 116 -23.42 24.28 -23.50
CA ARG A 116 -24.64 23.90 -24.23
C ARG A 116 -25.89 24.43 -23.54
N VAL A 117 -26.00 24.29 -22.22
CA VAL A 117 -27.12 24.82 -21.43
C VAL A 117 -27.21 26.35 -21.58
N ALA A 118 -26.09 27.07 -21.48
CA ALA A 118 -26.06 28.52 -21.66
C ALA A 118 -26.49 28.95 -23.08
N GLU A 119 -26.11 28.20 -24.10
CA GLU A 119 -26.53 28.44 -25.49
C GLU A 119 -28.03 28.15 -25.68
N LEU A 120 -28.55 27.05 -25.12
CA LEU A 120 -29.96 26.72 -25.16
C LEU A 120 -30.82 27.79 -24.46
N ASP A 121 -30.38 28.30 -23.31
CA ASP A 121 -31.05 29.40 -22.60
C ASP A 121 -31.13 30.67 -23.44
N LYS A 122 -30.04 31.05 -24.14
CA LYS A 122 -30.03 32.18 -25.07
C LYS A 122 -31.05 31.98 -26.20
N ARG A 123 -31.10 30.78 -26.79
CA ARG A 123 -32.05 30.46 -27.87
C ARG A 123 -33.50 30.54 -27.40
N VAL A 124 -33.78 29.99 -26.21
CA VAL A 124 -35.10 30.09 -25.58
C VAL A 124 -35.52 31.54 -25.39
N LYS A 125 -34.64 32.40 -24.85
CA LYS A 125 -34.92 33.84 -24.68
C LYS A 125 -35.16 34.54 -26.01
N ALA A 126 -34.36 34.24 -27.03
CA ALA A 126 -34.51 34.81 -28.36
C ALA A 126 -35.83 34.39 -29.03
N LEU A 127 -36.21 33.11 -28.93
CA LEU A 127 -37.48 32.60 -29.43
C LEU A 127 -38.66 33.25 -28.72
N LYS A 128 -38.62 33.36 -27.39
CA LYS A 128 -39.66 34.02 -26.61
C LYS A 128 -39.84 35.48 -27.01
N SER A 129 -38.74 36.20 -27.24
CA SER A 129 -38.78 37.59 -27.73
C SER A 129 -39.42 37.69 -29.12
N LYS A 130 -39.03 36.81 -30.06
CA LYS A 130 -39.63 36.75 -31.41
C LYS A 130 -41.14 36.45 -31.36
N MET A 131 -41.57 35.51 -30.52
CA MET A 131 -42.99 35.21 -30.34
C MET A 131 -43.75 36.42 -29.78
N GLY A 132 -43.17 37.13 -28.83
CA GLY A 132 -43.75 38.38 -28.30
C GLY A 132 -43.89 39.46 -29.37
N GLN A 133 -42.87 39.66 -30.20
CA GLN A 133 -42.95 40.60 -31.32
C GLN A 133 -44.03 40.22 -32.33
N GLN A 134 -44.10 38.94 -32.71
CA GLN A 134 -45.13 38.46 -33.65
C GLN A 134 -46.54 38.59 -33.08
N ALA A 135 -46.73 38.38 -31.77
CA ALA A 135 -48.01 38.60 -31.12
C ALA A 135 -48.44 40.08 -31.20
N SER A 136 -47.52 41.02 -30.93
CA SER A 136 -47.78 42.45 -31.07
C SER A 136 -48.07 42.85 -32.52
N ASP A 137 -47.33 42.28 -33.49
CA ASP A 137 -47.55 42.55 -34.91
C ASP A 137 -48.95 42.06 -35.36
N LEU A 138 -49.38 40.88 -34.88
CA LEU A 138 -50.72 40.34 -35.12
C LEU A 138 -51.83 41.21 -34.50
N ASP A 139 -51.66 41.65 -33.26
CA ASP A 139 -52.61 42.53 -32.56
C ASP A 139 -52.76 43.88 -33.26
N ALA A 140 -51.65 44.45 -33.75
CA ALA A 140 -51.67 45.68 -34.54
C ALA A 140 -52.40 45.51 -35.90
N LEU A 141 -52.23 44.35 -36.55
CA LEU A 141 -52.95 44.01 -37.78
C LEU A 141 -54.46 43.84 -37.52
N GLU A 142 -54.86 43.21 -36.41
CA GLU A 142 -56.26 43.07 -35.99
C GLU A 142 -56.90 44.42 -35.61
N GLY A 143 -56.17 45.27 -34.88
CA GLY A 143 -56.63 46.60 -34.49
C GLY A 143 -56.73 47.61 -35.65
N SER A 144 -56.03 47.37 -36.77
CA SER A 144 -56.05 48.27 -37.93
C SER A 144 -57.38 48.28 -38.71
N GLY A 145 -58.30 47.33 -38.44
CA GLY A 145 -59.69 47.37 -38.91
C GLY A 145 -59.90 47.28 -40.43
N LEU A 146 -58.85 47.08 -41.22
CA LEU A 146 -58.90 46.99 -42.68
C LEU A 146 -58.86 45.52 -43.10
N GLY A 147 -60.04 44.98 -43.45
CA GLY A 147 -60.22 43.64 -44.01
C GLY A 147 -59.80 43.55 -45.47
N ASP A 148 -58.52 43.83 -45.76
CA ASP A 148 -57.92 43.66 -47.08
C ASP A 148 -57.27 42.27 -47.20
N ALA A 149 -57.31 41.67 -48.40
CA ALA A 149 -56.84 40.30 -48.64
C ALA A 149 -55.33 40.12 -48.34
N ASP A 150 -54.53 41.17 -48.52
CA ASP A 150 -53.10 41.19 -48.19
C ASP A 150 -52.83 41.14 -46.67
N VAL A 151 -53.70 41.77 -45.86
CA VAL A 151 -53.61 41.74 -44.39
C VAL A 151 -53.92 40.34 -43.87
N ASP A 152 -54.93 39.67 -44.44
CA ASP A 152 -55.28 38.30 -44.09
C ASP A 152 -54.21 37.27 -44.49
N LEU A 153 -53.55 37.45 -45.64
CA LEU A 153 -52.40 36.64 -46.07
C LEU A 153 -51.24 36.80 -45.10
N ARG A 154 -50.95 38.03 -44.68
CA ARG A 154 -49.87 38.34 -43.74
C ARG A 154 -50.17 37.80 -42.33
N ARG A 155 -51.42 37.86 -41.87
CA ARG A 155 -51.87 37.24 -40.62
C ARG A 155 -51.62 35.73 -40.63
N LYS A 156 -52.11 35.02 -41.65
CA LYS A 156 -51.91 33.56 -41.80
C LYS A 156 -50.43 33.17 -41.85
N GLN A 157 -49.59 34.00 -42.45
CA GLN A 157 -48.15 33.73 -42.53
C GLN A 157 -47.48 33.88 -41.16
N LEU A 158 -47.84 34.91 -40.39
CA LEU A 158 -47.34 35.12 -39.04
C LEU A 158 -47.82 34.03 -38.07
N GLU A 159 -49.07 33.59 -38.16
CA GLU A 159 -49.60 32.46 -37.38
C GLU A 159 -48.81 31.18 -37.63
N LYS A 160 -48.56 30.84 -38.91
CA LYS A 160 -47.74 29.68 -39.28
C LYS A 160 -46.32 29.77 -38.73
N GLN A 161 -45.72 30.97 -38.76
CA GLN A 161 -44.39 31.19 -38.20
C GLN A 161 -44.39 31.04 -36.67
N ARG A 162 -45.38 31.61 -35.98
CA ARG A 162 -45.55 31.46 -34.53
C ARG A 162 -45.67 29.99 -34.13
N ASP A 163 -46.49 29.22 -34.84
CA ASP A 163 -46.68 27.79 -34.57
C ASP A 163 -45.41 26.98 -34.84
N ALA A 164 -44.61 27.38 -35.84
CA ALA A 164 -43.28 26.80 -36.06
C ALA A 164 -42.33 27.10 -34.90
N LEU A 165 -42.27 28.35 -34.43
CA LEU A 165 -41.44 28.75 -33.28
C LEU A 165 -41.87 28.05 -31.99
N ALA A 166 -43.17 27.88 -31.76
CA ALA A 166 -43.68 27.15 -30.59
C ALA A 166 -43.21 25.69 -30.57
N ARG A 167 -43.23 25.01 -31.73
CA ARG A 167 -42.69 23.65 -31.86
C ARG A 167 -41.18 23.58 -31.62
N GLU A 168 -40.42 24.55 -32.12
CA GLU A 168 -38.98 24.62 -31.86
C GLU A 168 -38.68 24.83 -30.36
N TYR A 169 -39.46 25.67 -29.69
CA TYR A 169 -39.34 25.89 -28.24
C TYR A 169 -39.60 24.59 -27.46
N ASP A 170 -40.68 23.87 -27.76
CA ASP A 170 -41.00 22.60 -27.09
C ASP A 170 -39.91 21.53 -27.29
N LEU A 171 -39.35 21.45 -28.50
CA LEU A 171 -38.22 20.57 -28.81
C LEU A 171 -36.97 20.91 -27.96
N LEU A 172 -36.65 22.20 -27.84
CA LEU A 172 -35.51 22.65 -27.03
C LEU A 172 -35.72 22.36 -25.54
N MET A 173 -36.94 22.55 -25.03
CA MET A 173 -37.28 22.22 -23.64
C MET A 173 -37.14 20.72 -23.37
N LYS A 174 -37.54 19.86 -24.32
CA LYS A 174 -37.36 18.42 -24.20
C LYS A 174 -35.89 18.02 -24.17
N MET A 175 -35.06 18.61 -25.05
CA MET A 175 -33.61 18.37 -25.05
C MET A 175 -32.94 18.83 -23.76
N GLN A 176 -33.39 19.92 -23.13
CA GLN A 176 -32.87 20.35 -21.83
C GLN A 176 -33.18 19.34 -20.72
N MET A 177 -34.37 18.74 -20.70
CA MET A 177 -34.70 17.71 -19.69
C MET A 177 -33.85 16.44 -19.84
N GLU A 178 -33.54 16.04 -21.08
CA GLU A 178 -32.69 14.87 -21.35
C GLU A 178 -31.22 15.09 -20.97
N LEU A 179 -30.73 16.34 -20.94
CA LEU A 179 -29.37 16.68 -20.54
C LEU A 179 -29.17 16.76 -19.01
N VAL A 180 -30.25 16.80 -18.23
CA VAL A 180 -30.22 16.94 -16.75
C VAL A 180 -30.38 15.59 -16.04
N GLN A 181 -30.76 14.53 -16.77
CA GLN A 181 -30.81 13.13 -16.28
C GLN A 181 -29.48 12.41 -16.48
#